data_AF-A0A497S0E8-F1
#
_entry.id   AF-A0A497S0E8-F1
#
_cell.length_a   1.000
_cell.length_b   1.000
_cell.length_c   1.000
_cell.angle_alpha   90.00
_cell.angle_beta   90.00
_cell.angle_gamma   90.00
#
_symmetry.space_group_name_H-M   'P 1'
#
loop_
_entity.id
_entity.type
_entity.pdbx_description
1 polymer ?
#
loop_
_entity_poly.entity_id
_entity_poly.type
_entity_poly.pdbx_seq_one_letter_code
_entity_poly.pdbx_strand_id
1 'polypeptide(L)'
;MADRIPELQDITFMSNSDTHSPWPHRLGREFNRIKVKELTFLEIEKAIEHKNNRGFTLNVGLNPKEGKYHITACSKCYLKFKINDAIRLNFRCPECNGIIKKGVMDRVNELSKWKEPKNPWHRPKYIHIIPLAEVISLATGISTITSKRIKDKWNLLIDKFGTEINILVDTKIDKIKEEDYKIGMIIEKFRMDKINYISGGGGLYGRPTLRSESDRYWGYGQSSLSDFLM
;
A
#
# COMPACT_ATOMS: atom_id res chain seq x y z
N MET A 1 -7.43 8.05 -1.43
CA MET A 1 -8.02 7.79 -2.76
C MET A 1 -9.56 7.74 -2.70
N ALA A 2 -10.14 6.91 -1.83
CA ALA A 2 -11.60 6.71 -1.76
C ALA A 2 -12.40 7.94 -1.29
N ASP A 3 -11.83 8.82 -0.45
CA ASP A 3 -12.45 10.07 0.03
C ASP A 3 -12.71 11.14 -1.05
N ARG A 4 -12.66 10.76 -2.34
CA ARG A 4 -13.14 11.55 -3.48
C ARG A 4 -14.59 11.21 -3.86
N ILE A 5 -15.16 10.19 -3.21
CA ILE A 5 -16.52 9.68 -3.40
C ILE A 5 -17.37 10.20 -2.23
N PRO A 6 -18.30 11.14 -2.47
CA PRO A 6 -19.11 11.78 -1.42
C PRO A 6 -19.92 10.80 -0.56
N GLU A 7 -20.38 9.71 -1.15
CA GLU A 7 -21.20 8.68 -0.51
C GLU A 7 -20.46 7.95 0.63
N LEU A 8 -19.12 8.10 0.73
CA LEU A 8 -18.29 7.47 1.76
C LEU A 8 -17.99 8.38 2.96
N GLN A 9 -18.51 9.62 2.99
CA GLN A 9 -18.18 10.59 4.04
C GLN A 9 -18.68 10.18 5.44
N ASP A 10 -19.82 9.50 5.53
CA ASP A 10 -20.41 9.09 6.81
C ASP A 10 -20.07 7.64 7.16
N ILE A 11 -19.09 7.04 6.47
CA ILE A 11 -18.70 5.63 6.64
C ILE A 11 -17.31 5.56 7.28
N THR A 12 -17.21 4.81 8.38
CA THR A 12 -15.95 4.48 9.05
C THR A 12 -15.15 3.49 8.22
N PHE A 13 -13.90 3.83 7.93
CA PHE A 13 -13.01 2.94 7.19
C PHE A 13 -12.28 1.99 8.12
N MET A 14 -12.15 0.74 7.66
CA MET A 14 -11.37 -0.30 8.32
C MET A 14 -10.38 -0.88 7.32
N SER A 15 -9.18 -1.16 7.81
CA SER A 15 -8.10 -1.82 7.09
C SER A 15 -7.83 -3.15 7.80
N ASN A 16 -8.15 -4.26 7.14
CA ASN A 16 -8.15 -5.59 7.74
C ASN A 16 -7.37 -6.55 6.83
N SER A 17 -6.60 -7.46 7.42
CA SER A 17 -5.67 -8.28 6.65
C SER A 17 -6.30 -9.27 5.66
N ASP A 18 -7.57 -9.67 5.87
CA ASP A 18 -8.23 -10.76 5.15
C ASP A 18 -7.35 -12.04 5.13
N THR A 19 -6.96 -12.47 6.34
CA THR A 19 -5.91 -13.48 6.47
C THR A 19 -6.47 -14.89 6.29
N HIS A 20 -5.73 -15.69 5.53
CA HIS A 20 -5.99 -17.11 5.30
C HIS A 20 -4.86 -17.99 5.89
N SER A 21 -3.95 -17.38 6.65
CA SER A 21 -2.86 -18.08 7.33
C SER A 21 -2.44 -17.34 8.59
N PRO A 22 -1.92 -18.02 9.62
CA PRO A 22 -1.59 -17.39 10.90
C PRO A 22 -0.28 -16.58 10.87
N TRP A 23 0.47 -16.62 9.77
CA TRP A 23 1.79 -16.01 9.72
C TRP A 23 1.74 -14.48 9.79
N PRO A 24 2.62 -13.79 10.55
CA PRO A 24 2.61 -12.33 10.70
C PRO A 24 2.73 -11.54 9.39
N HIS A 25 3.40 -12.09 8.37
CA HIS A 25 3.43 -11.47 7.04
C HIS A 25 2.09 -11.55 6.28
N ARG A 26 1.05 -12.14 6.89
CA ARG A 26 -0.33 -12.21 6.40
C ARG A 26 -1.30 -11.67 7.45
N LEU A 27 -1.32 -12.25 8.64
CA LEU A 27 -2.15 -11.83 9.77
C LEU A 27 -1.70 -10.43 10.23
N GLY A 28 -2.63 -9.47 10.24
CA GLY A 28 -2.32 -8.11 10.67
C GLY A 28 -1.44 -7.33 9.69
N ARG A 29 -1.30 -7.77 8.42
CA ARG A 29 -0.67 -6.95 7.37
C ARG A 29 -1.41 -5.65 7.09
N GLU A 30 -2.71 -5.63 7.42
CA GLU A 30 -3.52 -4.42 7.56
C GLU A 30 -4.30 -4.53 8.87
N PHE A 31 -4.37 -3.43 9.61
CA PHE A 31 -5.02 -3.38 10.92
C PHE A 31 -5.46 -1.97 11.28
N ASN A 32 -6.17 -1.86 12.40
CA ASN A 32 -6.72 -0.61 12.91
C ASN A 32 -6.19 -0.34 14.31
N ARG A 33 -5.86 0.91 14.63
CA ARG A 33 -5.73 1.38 16.03
C ARG A 33 -7.06 2.01 16.42
N ILE A 34 -7.67 1.47 17.48
CA ILE A 34 -8.99 1.89 17.93
C ILE A 34 -8.86 2.42 19.36
N LYS A 35 -9.40 3.62 19.60
CA LYS A 35 -9.53 4.21 20.93
C LYS A 35 -10.83 3.73 21.56
N VAL A 36 -10.71 2.88 22.56
CA VAL A 36 -11.81 2.31 23.37
C VAL A 36 -11.50 2.42 24.86
N LYS A 37 -12.51 2.37 25.72
CA LYS A 37 -12.25 2.26 27.17
C LYS A 37 -11.85 0.84 27.56
N GLU A 38 -12.51 -0.14 26.97
CA GLU A 38 -12.35 -1.57 27.27
C GLU A 38 -12.41 -2.38 25.97
N LEU A 39 -11.78 -3.56 25.96
CA LEU A 39 -11.77 -4.43 24.79
C LEU A 39 -13.05 -5.29 24.74
N THR A 40 -14.16 -4.66 24.36
CA THR A 40 -15.45 -5.31 24.19
C THR A 40 -16.05 -4.97 22.83
N PHE A 41 -16.93 -5.85 22.32
CA PHE A 41 -17.64 -5.59 21.07
C PHE A 41 -18.42 -4.27 21.10
N LEU A 42 -19.09 -3.98 22.23
CA LEU A 42 -19.87 -2.75 22.41
C LEU A 42 -18.99 -1.49 22.33
N GLU A 43 -17.76 -1.53 22.81
CA GLU A 43 -16.85 -0.38 22.67
C GLU A 43 -16.32 -0.23 21.24
N ILE A 44 -16.15 -1.34 20.51
CA ILE A 44 -15.82 -1.30 19.07
C ILE A 44 -16.99 -0.72 18.27
N GLU A 45 -18.23 -1.12 18.55
CA GLU A 45 -19.44 -0.56 17.93
C GLU A 45 -19.49 0.96 18.13
N LYS A 46 -19.32 1.44 19.37
CA LYS A 46 -19.24 2.88 19.66
C LYS A 46 -18.09 3.56 18.91
N ALA A 47 -16.98 2.88 18.68
CA ALA A 47 -15.86 3.43 17.91
C ALA A 47 -16.18 3.54 16.41
N ILE A 48 -16.93 2.58 15.86
CA ILE A 48 -17.43 2.62 14.48
C ILE A 48 -18.39 3.80 14.31
N GLU A 49 -19.26 4.03 15.29
CA GLU A 49 -20.24 5.12 15.28
C GLU A 49 -19.69 6.46 15.80
N HIS A 50 -18.41 6.52 16.19
CA HIS A 50 -17.74 7.68 16.77
C HIS A 50 -18.42 8.28 18.04
N LYS A 51 -19.08 7.43 18.83
CA LYS A 51 -19.80 7.85 20.04
C LYS A 51 -18.88 7.97 21.25
N ASN A 52 -19.20 8.89 22.16
CA ASN A 52 -18.58 9.02 23.47
C ASN A 52 -17.03 9.10 23.44
N ASN A 53 -16.45 9.81 22.46
CA ASN A 53 -14.99 9.95 22.29
C ASN A 53 -14.25 8.62 22.01
N ARG A 54 -14.94 7.64 21.43
CA ARG A 54 -14.35 6.44 20.83
C ARG A 54 -14.18 6.67 19.34
N GLY A 55 -13.24 5.95 18.73
CA GLY A 55 -13.01 6.06 17.30
C GLY A 55 -11.78 5.33 16.84
N PHE A 56 -11.71 5.14 15.53
CA PHE A 56 -10.50 4.69 14.86
C PHE A 56 -9.53 5.86 14.84
N THR A 57 -8.31 5.65 15.33
CA THR A 57 -7.26 6.69 15.39
C THR A 57 -6.20 6.53 14.31
N LEU A 58 -6.07 5.32 13.76
CA LEU A 58 -5.13 5.00 12.70
C LEU A 58 -5.62 3.78 11.91
N ASN A 59 -5.59 3.88 10.58
CA ASN A 59 -5.60 2.72 9.68
C ASN A 59 -4.16 2.45 9.23
N VAL A 60 -3.79 1.19 9.14
CA VAL A 60 -2.46 0.77 8.71
C VAL A 60 -2.63 -0.35 7.69
N GLY A 61 -1.87 -0.30 6.60
CA GLY A 61 -1.90 -1.36 5.61
C GLY A 61 -0.92 -1.13 4.47
N LEU A 62 -1.09 -1.93 3.41
CA LEU A 62 -0.22 -1.85 2.23
C LEU A 62 -0.45 -0.55 1.46
N ASN A 63 0.52 -0.15 0.64
CA ASN A 63 0.28 0.92 -0.32
C ASN A 63 -0.61 0.40 -1.45
N PRO A 64 -1.68 1.11 -1.84
CA PRO A 64 -2.53 0.68 -2.95
C PRO A 64 -1.78 0.40 -4.26
N LYS A 65 -0.61 1.04 -4.46
CA LYS A 65 0.28 0.79 -5.60
C LYS A 65 0.78 -0.65 -5.69
N GLU A 66 0.83 -1.37 -4.58
CA GLU A 66 1.24 -2.78 -4.56
C GLU A 66 0.16 -3.72 -5.11
N GLY A 67 -1.10 -3.27 -5.18
CA GLY A 67 -2.22 -4.10 -5.64
C GLY A 67 -2.05 -4.61 -7.08
N LYS A 68 -2.35 -5.90 -7.31
CA LYS A 68 -2.28 -6.58 -8.63
C LYS A 68 -2.97 -5.83 -9.78
N TYR A 69 -3.99 -5.05 -9.44
CA TYR A 69 -4.81 -4.30 -10.38
C TYR A 69 -4.84 -2.82 -10.04
N HIS A 70 -3.79 -2.24 -9.44
CA HIS A 70 -3.80 -0.81 -9.11
C HIS A 70 -3.96 0.07 -10.35
N ILE A 71 -3.05 -0.08 -11.31
CA ILE A 71 -3.02 0.66 -12.58
C ILE A 71 -3.63 -0.17 -13.71
N THR A 72 -4.31 0.48 -14.66
CA THR A 72 -4.76 -0.15 -15.90
C THR A 72 -3.56 -0.67 -16.70
N ALA A 73 -3.55 -1.97 -16.99
CA ALA A 73 -2.40 -2.59 -17.63
C ALA A 73 -2.78 -3.84 -18.44
N CYS A 74 -1.93 -4.20 -19.40
CA CYS A 74 -2.06 -5.47 -20.12
C CYS A 74 -1.87 -6.66 -19.17
N SER A 75 -2.74 -7.66 -19.26
CA SER A 75 -2.65 -8.88 -18.43
C SER A 75 -1.59 -9.88 -18.87
N LYS A 76 -0.86 -9.60 -19.95
CA LYS A 76 0.20 -10.46 -20.50
C LYS A 76 1.58 -9.85 -20.36
N CYS A 77 1.77 -8.62 -20.87
CA CYS A 77 3.07 -7.94 -20.82
C CYS A 77 3.17 -6.87 -19.72
N TYR A 78 2.10 -6.61 -18.97
CA TYR A 78 2.04 -5.66 -17.84
C TYR A 78 2.38 -4.20 -18.18
N LEU A 79 2.46 -3.86 -19.47
CA LEU A 79 2.56 -2.46 -19.91
C LEU A 79 1.37 -1.67 -19.36
N LYS A 80 1.65 -0.50 -18.80
CA LYS A 80 0.64 0.36 -18.17
C LYS A 80 0.02 1.26 -19.22
N PHE A 81 -1.26 1.61 -19.04
CA PHE A 81 -2.00 2.47 -19.96
C PHE A 81 -2.74 3.53 -19.16
N LYS A 82 -2.84 4.74 -19.71
CA LYS A 82 -3.88 5.67 -19.27
C LYS A 82 -5.24 5.11 -19.69
N ILE A 83 -6.27 5.36 -18.90
CA ILE A 83 -7.62 4.83 -19.18
C ILE A 83 -8.14 5.24 -20.57
N ASN A 84 -7.90 6.48 -21.00
CA ASN A 84 -8.33 6.97 -22.32
C ASN A 84 -7.66 6.20 -23.48
N ASP A 85 -6.39 5.83 -23.32
CA ASP A 85 -5.66 5.04 -24.32
C ASP A 85 -6.20 3.61 -24.37
N ALA A 86 -6.43 3.00 -23.20
CA ALA A 86 -7.03 1.67 -23.11
C ALA A 86 -8.41 1.61 -23.79
N ILE A 87 -9.25 2.65 -23.63
CA ILE A 87 -10.55 2.77 -24.29
C ILE A 87 -10.40 2.88 -25.81
N ARG A 88 -9.52 3.76 -26.30
CA ARG A 88 -9.26 3.93 -27.75
C ARG A 88 -8.78 2.64 -28.41
N LEU A 89 -8.01 1.85 -27.68
CA LEU A 89 -7.49 0.55 -28.11
C LEU A 89 -8.49 -0.61 -27.91
N ASN A 90 -9.74 -0.33 -27.54
CA ASN A 90 -10.78 -1.33 -27.24
C ASN A 90 -10.29 -2.39 -26.23
N PHE A 91 -9.49 -1.97 -25.24
CA PHE A 91 -8.85 -2.83 -24.25
C PHE A 91 -8.01 -3.98 -24.83
N ARG A 92 -7.41 -3.78 -26.01
CA ARG A 92 -6.45 -4.68 -26.64
C ARG A 92 -5.06 -4.05 -26.67
N CYS A 93 -4.08 -4.75 -26.13
CA CYS A 93 -2.70 -4.27 -26.05
C CYS A 93 -2.04 -4.29 -27.42
N PRO A 94 -1.52 -3.15 -27.94
CA PRO A 94 -0.91 -3.10 -29.27
C PRO A 94 0.44 -3.82 -29.34
N GLU A 95 1.13 -4.01 -28.21
CA GLU A 95 2.46 -4.67 -28.17
C GLU A 95 2.37 -6.20 -28.25
N CYS A 96 1.31 -6.81 -27.70
CA CYS A 96 1.27 -8.27 -27.52
C CYS A 96 -0.11 -8.89 -27.74
N ASN A 97 -1.09 -8.08 -28.17
CA ASN A 97 -2.50 -8.43 -28.37
C ASN A 97 -3.22 -8.97 -27.11
N GLY A 98 -2.61 -8.83 -25.94
CA GLY A 98 -3.21 -9.23 -24.67
C GLY A 98 -4.37 -8.31 -24.23
N ILE A 99 -5.20 -8.79 -23.31
CA ILE A 99 -6.31 -8.00 -22.76
C ILE A 99 -5.76 -6.92 -21.82
N ILE A 100 -6.17 -5.67 -22.00
CA ILE A 100 -5.93 -4.60 -21.04
C ILE A 100 -6.99 -4.71 -19.94
N LYS A 101 -6.56 -4.82 -18.68
CA LYS A 101 -7.45 -4.87 -17.52
C LYS A 101 -7.49 -3.50 -16.87
N LYS A 102 -8.69 -2.95 -16.69
CA LYS A 102 -8.91 -1.69 -15.97
C LYS A 102 -8.42 -1.79 -14.53
N GLY A 103 -7.67 -0.78 -14.09
CA GLY A 103 -7.16 -0.67 -12.74
C GLY A 103 -8.19 -0.15 -11.74
N VAL A 104 -7.97 -0.45 -10.46
CA VAL A 104 -8.76 0.04 -9.33
C VAL A 104 -8.67 1.56 -9.23
N MET A 105 -7.50 2.15 -9.50
CA MET A 105 -7.34 3.61 -9.47
C MET A 105 -8.27 4.29 -10.48
N ASP A 106 -8.32 3.77 -11.72
CA ASP A 106 -9.22 4.31 -12.75
C ASP A 106 -10.69 4.07 -12.41
N ARG A 107 -11.03 2.92 -11.81
CA ARG A 107 -12.38 2.68 -11.30
C ARG A 107 -12.80 3.68 -10.21
N VAL A 108 -11.90 4.01 -9.29
CA VAL A 108 -12.19 5.04 -8.28
C VAL A 108 -12.31 6.42 -8.92
N ASN A 109 -11.46 6.74 -9.91
CA ASN A 109 -11.57 7.98 -10.67
C ASN A 109 -12.92 8.13 -11.39
N GLU A 110 -13.46 7.06 -11.96
CA GLU A 110 -14.80 7.05 -12.60
C GLU A 110 -15.93 7.42 -11.63
N LEU A 111 -15.82 6.98 -10.38
CA LEU A 111 -16.85 7.20 -9.34
C LEU A 111 -16.63 8.52 -8.57
N SER A 112 -15.40 9.04 -8.59
CA SER A 112 -15.00 10.23 -7.86
C SER A 112 -15.75 11.47 -8.36
N LYS A 113 -16.29 12.27 -7.43
CA LYS A 113 -16.89 13.57 -7.73
C LYS A 113 -15.97 14.74 -7.41
N TRP A 114 -14.93 14.51 -6.62
CA TRP A 114 -13.95 15.53 -6.25
C TRP A 114 -12.59 15.26 -6.90
N LYS A 115 -11.87 16.34 -7.22
CA LYS A 115 -10.50 16.26 -7.75
C LYS A 115 -9.54 15.75 -6.68
N GLU A 116 -9.59 16.35 -5.50
CA GLU A 116 -8.80 15.96 -4.34
C GLU A 116 -9.66 15.26 -3.27
N PRO A 117 -9.09 14.34 -2.47
CA PRO A 117 -9.81 13.73 -1.35
C PRO A 117 -10.29 14.78 -0.34
N LYS A 118 -11.54 14.66 0.11
CA LYS A 118 -12.06 15.45 1.25
C LYS A 118 -12.29 14.49 2.41
N ASN A 119 -11.40 14.53 3.39
CA ASN A 119 -11.48 13.63 4.53
C ASN A 119 -12.45 14.23 5.57
N PRO A 120 -13.45 13.48 6.05
CA PRO A 120 -14.31 13.94 7.14
C PRO A 120 -13.51 14.00 8.46
N TRP A 121 -14.06 14.69 9.46
CA TRP A 121 -13.40 14.91 10.76
C TRP A 121 -13.00 13.60 11.48
N HIS A 122 -13.75 12.53 11.22
CA HIS A 122 -13.56 11.22 11.85
C HIS A 122 -12.59 10.31 11.08
N ARG A 123 -12.12 10.71 9.89
CA ARG A 123 -11.25 9.90 9.06
C ARG A 123 -9.86 9.80 9.72
N PRO A 124 -9.45 8.61 10.19
CA PRO A 124 -8.11 8.44 10.75
C PRO A 124 -7.04 8.58 9.65
N LYS A 125 -5.81 8.84 10.07
CA LYS A 125 -4.66 8.74 9.16
C LYS A 125 -4.51 7.30 8.66
N TYR A 126 -4.04 7.16 7.43
CA TYR A 126 -3.62 5.87 6.87
C TYR A 126 -2.10 5.86 6.76
N ILE A 127 -1.43 4.87 7.35
CA ILE A 127 0.03 4.69 7.21
C ILE A 127 0.29 3.47 6.34
N HIS A 128 1.13 3.66 5.32
CA HIS A 128 1.61 2.58 4.47
C HIS A 128 2.77 1.85 5.14
N ILE A 129 2.62 0.53 5.31
CA ILE A 129 3.69 -0.35 5.77
C ILE A 129 3.73 -1.60 4.90
N ILE A 130 4.81 -2.36 5.04
CA ILE A 130 4.86 -3.78 4.68
C ILE A 130 5.22 -4.58 5.94
N PRO A 131 4.93 -5.89 5.99
CA PRO A 131 5.34 -6.73 7.12
C PRO A 131 6.84 -6.64 7.40
N LEU A 132 7.23 -6.77 8.65
CA LEU A 132 8.63 -6.62 9.08
C LEU A 132 9.56 -7.62 8.39
N ALA A 133 9.08 -8.84 8.10
CA ALA A 133 9.83 -9.82 7.32
C ALA A 133 10.15 -9.32 5.89
N GLU A 134 9.25 -8.55 5.27
CA GLU A 134 9.48 -7.94 3.95
C GLU A 134 10.41 -6.72 4.05
N VAL A 135 10.33 -5.94 5.13
CA VAL A 135 11.34 -4.89 5.44
C VAL A 135 12.73 -5.51 5.55
N ILE A 136 12.88 -6.61 6.29
CA ILE A 136 14.14 -7.34 6.42
C ILE A 136 14.59 -7.90 5.08
N SER A 137 13.67 -8.42 4.25
CA SER A 137 13.96 -8.86 2.89
C SER A 137 14.56 -7.73 2.04
N LEU A 138 13.95 -6.53 2.05
CA LEU A 138 14.49 -5.35 1.37
C LEU A 138 15.87 -4.93 1.93
N ALA A 139 16.06 -5.02 3.24
CA ALA A 139 17.33 -4.69 3.89
C ALA A 139 18.44 -5.69 3.52
N THR A 140 18.13 -6.98 3.44
CA THR A 140 19.15 -8.04 3.27
C THR A 140 19.35 -8.45 1.81
N GLY A 141 18.39 -8.14 0.93
CA GLY A 141 18.35 -8.64 -0.45
C GLY A 141 17.93 -10.11 -0.56
N ILE A 142 17.47 -10.73 0.53
CA ILE A 142 17.02 -12.12 0.54
C ILE A 142 15.56 -12.15 0.08
N SER A 143 15.28 -12.74 -1.09
CA SER A 143 13.93 -12.79 -1.68
C SER A 143 12.98 -13.76 -0.97
N THR A 144 13.52 -14.82 -0.36
CA THR A 144 12.70 -15.83 0.33
C THR A 144 12.32 -15.35 1.74
N ILE A 145 11.11 -14.80 1.88
CA ILE A 145 10.57 -14.25 3.15
C ILE A 145 10.64 -15.26 4.31
N THR A 146 10.47 -16.55 4.02
CA THR A 146 10.50 -17.64 5.01
C THR A 146 11.90 -18.14 5.35
N SER A 147 12.95 -17.51 4.84
CA SER A 147 14.33 -17.95 5.10
C SER A 147 14.69 -17.85 6.58
N LYS A 148 15.53 -18.79 7.04
CA LYS A 148 16.04 -18.81 8.42
C LYS A 148 16.67 -17.47 8.81
N ARG A 149 17.46 -16.86 7.92
CA ARG A 149 18.12 -15.56 8.17
C ARG A 149 17.13 -14.43 8.41
N ILE A 150 16.02 -14.38 7.67
CA ILE A 150 14.96 -13.37 7.91
C ILE A 150 14.27 -13.66 9.24
N LYS A 151 13.93 -14.93 9.50
CA LYS A 151 13.27 -15.34 10.75
C LYS A 151 14.12 -15.02 11.99
N ASP A 152 15.40 -15.34 11.97
CA ASP A 152 16.32 -15.08 13.08
C ASP A 152 16.42 -13.57 13.36
N LYS A 153 16.49 -12.75 12.30
CA LYS A 153 16.52 -11.29 12.43
C LYS A 153 15.19 -10.69 12.87
N TRP A 154 14.07 -11.26 12.42
CA TRP A 154 12.73 -10.89 12.89
C TRP A 154 12.59 -11.17 14.38
N ASN A 155 12.98 -12.38 14.83
CA ASN A 155 12.95 -12.76 16.24
C ASN A 155 13.81 -11.80 17.10
N LEU A 156 15.04 -11.48 16.66
CA LEU A 156 15.92 -10.55 17.37
C LEU A 156 15.26 -9.19 17.62
N LEU A 157 14.58 -8.63 16.61
CA LEU A 157 13.89 -7.34 16.74
C LEU A 157 12.66 -7.45 17.66
N ILE A 158 11.94 -8.56 17.59
CA ILE A 158 10.78 -8.85 18.44
C ILE A 158 11.21 -8.98 19.90
N ASP A 159 12.28 -9.73 20.18
CA ASP A 159 12.82 -9.88 21.54
C ASP A 159 13.23 -8.53 22.14
N LYS A 160 13.77 -7.62 21.30
CA LYS A 160 14.22 -6.29 21.74
C LYS A 160 13.10 -5.25 21.89
N PHE A 161 12.10 -5.28 21.01
CA PHE A 161 11.10 -4.21 20.88
C PHE A 161 9.66 -4.68 21.08
N GLY A 162 9.44 -5.93 21.46
CA GLY A 162 8.13 -6.50 21.76
C GLY A 162 7.40 -7.01 20.53
N THR A 163 6.62 -6.17 19.85
CA THR A 163 5.74 -6.63 18.75
C THR A 163 6.13 -6.02 17.41
N GLU A 164 5.75 -6.72 16.33
CA GLU A 164 5.94 -6.22 14.96
C GLU A 164 5.27 -4.87 14.75
N ILE A 165 4.04 -4.71 15.23
CA ILE A 165 3.30 -3.44 15.15
C ILE A 165 4.07 -2.31 15.86
N ASN A 166 4.60 -2.59 17.06
CA ASN A 166 5.38 -1.61 17.82
C ASN A 166 6.63 -1.18 17.03
N ILE A 167 7.36 -2.13 16.45
CA ILE A 167 8.55 -1.86 15.63
C ILE A 167 8.20 -1.01 14.40
N LEU A 168 7.12 -1.34 13.70
CA LEU A 168 6.75 -0.66 12.45
C LEU A 168 6.15 0.73 12.68
N VAL A 169 5.42 0.95 13.78
CA VAL A 169 4.63 2.17 13.98
C VAL A 169 5.16 3.07 15.11
N ASP A 170 5.49 2.53 16.28
CA ASP A 170 5.62 3.32 17.50
C ASP A 170 7.07 3.47 18.01
N THR A 171 7.90 2.43 17.93
CA THR A 171 9.29 2.43 18.42
C THR A 171 10.07 3.58 17.79
N LYS A 172 10.82 4.35 18.59
CA LYS A 172 11.64 5.46 18.08
C LYS A 172 12.65 4.96 17.04
N ILE A 173 12.74 5.68 15.93
CA ILE A 173 13.52 5.21 14.78
C ILE A 173 15.01 5.08 15.09
N ASP A 174 15.55 5.97 15.94
CA ASP A 174 16.95 5.93 16.37
C ASP A 174 17.29 4.63 17.12
N LYS A 175 16.35 4.12 17.93
CA LYS A 175 16.52 2.84 18.63
C LYS A 175 16.54 1.65 17.68
N ILE A 176 15.76 1.71 16.61
CA ILE A 176 15.80 0.68 15.57
C ILE A 176 17.12 0.79 14.79
N LYS A 177 17.58 2.00 14.47
CA LYS A 177 18.85 2.24 13.76
C LYS A 177 20.08 1.84 14.57
N GLU A 178 20.05 1.99 15.90
CA GLU A 178 21.08 1.49 16.82
C GLU A 178 21.23 -0.04 16.72
N GLU A 179 20.12 -0.77 16.56
CA GLU A 179 20.12 -2.24 16.43
C GLU A 179 20.43 -2.69 14.99
N ASP A 180 19.74 -2.12 14.02
CA ASP A 180 19.97 -2.35 12.60
C ASP A 180 19.70 -1.08 11.81
N TYR A 181 20.78 -0.40 11.44
CA TYR A 181 20.74 0.85 10.70
C TYR A 181 19.92 0.74 9.40
N LYS A 182 20.07 -0.36 8.65
CA LYS A 182 19.42 -0.50 7.34
C LYS A 182 17.92 -0.73 7.47
N ILE A 183 17.49 -1.54 8.44
CA ILE A 183 16.07 -1.74 8.74
C ILE A 183 15.46 -0.44 9.27
N GLY A 184 16.12 0.23 10.20
CA GLY A 184 15.67 1.52 10.74
C GLY A 184 15.49 2.56 9.63
N MET A 185 16.43 2.67 8.70
CA MET A 185 16.31 3.55 7.53
C MET A 185 15.12 3.22 6.63
N ILE A 186 14.80 1.94 6.43
CA ILE A 186 13.66 1.53 5.59
C ILE A 186 12.33 1.83 6.30
N ILE A 187 12.21 1.50 7.59
CA ILE A 187 11.03 1.82 8.40
C ILE A 187 10.79 3.33 8.44
N GLU A 188 11.85 4.13 8.55
CA GLU A 188 11.74 5.59 8.52
C GLU A 188 11.11 6.07 7.21
N LYS A 189 11.57 5.53 6.07
CA LYS A 189 11.00 5.87 4.76
C LYS A 189 9.52 5.49 4.66
N PHE A 190 9.09 4.35 5.21
CA PHE A 190 7.67 3.99 5.25
C PHE A 190 6.87 4.97 6.12
N ARG A 191 7.32 5.26 7.34
CA ARG A 191 6.65 6.21 8.25
C ARG A 191 6.55 7.63 7.70
N MET A 192 7.49 8.03 6.86
CA MET A 192 7.51 9.33 6.17
C MET A 192 6.82 9.32 4.80
N ASP A 193 6.27 8.19 4.35
CA ASP A 193 5.69 7.99 3.01
C ASP A 193 6.65 8.34 1.86
N LYS A 194 7.95 8.04 2.04
CA LYS A 194 9.06 8.31 1.09
C LYS A 194 9.60 7.05 0.39
N ILE A 195 8.89 5.93 0.47
CA ILE A 195 9.24 4.72 -0.29
C ILE A 195 8.80 4.87 -1.74
N ASN A 196 9.68 4.49 -2.67
CA ASN A 196 9.33 4.39 -4.07
C ASN A 196 8.61 3.06 -4.35
N TYR A 197 7.71 3.06 -5.33
CA TYR A 197 6.95 1.87 -5.70
C TYR A 197 6.97 1.69 -7.21
N ILE A 198 7.06 0.42 -7.63
CA ILE A 198 6.62 0.00 -8.95
C ILE A 198 5.17 -0.45 -8.82
N SER A 199 4.29 0.14 -9.63
CA SER A 199 2.86 -0.05 -9.47
C SER A 199 2.42 -1.39 -10.06
N GLY A 200 1.57 -2.10 -9.33
CA GLY A 200 0.89 -3.29 -9.82
C GLY A 200 -0.12 -2.95 -10.90
N GLY A 201 -0.50 -3.96 -11.68
CA GLY A 201 -1.47 -3.80 -12.77
C GLY A 201 -1.51 -5.04 -13.65
N GLY A 202 -2.67 -5.32 -14.24
CA GLY A 202 -2.82 -6.45 -15.16
C GLY A 202 -2.66 -7.82 -14.51
N GLY A 203 -2.73 -7.92 -13.17
CA GLY A 203 -2.57 -9.16 -12.42
C GLY A 203 -1.20 -9.32 -11.77
N LEU A 204 -0.22 -8.47 -12.11
CA LEU A 204 1.09 -8.45 -11.47
C LEU A 204 1.06 -7.52 -10.24
N TYR A 205 1.49 -8.03 -9.09
CA TYR A 205 1.68 -7.21 -7.88
C TYR A 205 2.71 -6.11 -8.13
N GLY A 206 2.44 -4.93 -7.58
CA GLY A 206 3.46 -3.91 -7.42
C GLY A 206 4.40 -4.28 -6.27
N ARG A 207 5.41 -3.45 -6.07
CA ARG A 207 6.36 -3.63 -4.96
C ARG A 207 7.00 -2.33 -4.54
N PRO A 208 7.36 -2.19 -3.25
CA PRO A 208 8.30 -1.17 -2.83
C PRO A 208 9.67 -1.40 -3.48
N THR A 209 10.41 -0.32 -3.71
CA THR A 209 11.79 -0.36 -4.19
C THR A 209 12.62 0.71 -3.52
N LEU A 210 13.89 0.37 -3.27
CA LEU A 210 14.90 1.31 -2.79
C LEU A 210 15.68 1.94 -3.95
N ARG A 211 15.43 1.51 -5.19
CA ARG A 211 16.06 1.99 -6.41
C ARG A 211 15.16 3.03 -7.10
N SER A 212 15.75 3.80 -8.02
CA SER A 212 15.02 4.73 -8.88
C SER A 212 14.45 3.97 -10.09
N GLU A 213 13.42 3.15 -9.86
CA GLU A 213 12.68 2.46 -10.92
C GLU A 213 11.38 3.22 -11.23
N SER A 214 10.92 3.15 -12.48
CA SER A 214 9.68 3.80 -12.92
C SER A 214 8.77 2.83 -13.68
N ASP A 215 7.47 3.06 -13.58
CA ASP A 215 6.47 2.35 -14.38
C ASP A 215 6.63 2.66 -15.88
N ARG A 216 6.53 1.63 -16.73
CA ARG A 216 6.53 1.80 -18.19
C ARG A 216 5.09 1.96 -18.70
N TYR A 217 4.80 3.10 -19.32
CA TYR A 217 3.50 3.40 -19.93
C TYR A 217 3.55 3.29 -21.44
N TRP A 218 2.46 2.81 -22.04
CA TRP A 218 2.26 2.90 -23.48
C TRP A 218 2.21 4.37 -23.92
N GLY A 219 2.84 4.68 -25.06
CA GLY A 219 2.95 6.03 -25.60
C GLY A 219 3.97 6.94 -24.89
N TYR A 220 4.52 6.55 -23.74
CA TYR A 220 5.62 7.26 -23.09
C TYR A 220 6.95 6.68 -23.55
N GLY A 221 7.69 7.44 -24.36
CA GLY A 221 8.97 7.03 -24.99
C GLY A 221 8.94 7.02 -26.52
N GLN A 222 7.77 7.22 -27.15
CA GLN A 222 7.71 7.67 -28.54
C GLN A 222 7.68 9.19 -28.53
N SER A 223 8.82 9.83 -28.77
CA SER A 223 8.79 11.18 -29.31
C SER A 223 7.94 11.12 -30.58
N SER A 224 6.93 11.95 -30.67
CA SER A 224 6.25 12.19 -31.93
C SER A 224 7.26 12.78 -32.92
N LEU A 225 7.07 12.58 -34.23
CA LEU A 225 7.93 13.18 -35.26
C LEU A 225 7.96 14.72 -35.13
N SER A 226 6.92 15.31 -34.54
CA SER A 226 6.82 16.72 -34.16
C SER A 226 7.76 17.16 -33.03
N ASP A 227 8.19 16.24 -32.16
CA ASP A 227 9.12 16.57 -31.06
C ASP A 227 10.58 16.71 -31.54
N PHE A 228 10.87 16.30 -32.77
CA PHE A 228 12.19 16.40 -33.43
C PHE A 228 12.26 17.47 -34.53
N LEU A 229 11.17 18.22 -34.77
CA LEU A 229 11.07 19.25 -35.82
C LEU A 229 11.08 20.68 -35.25
N MET A 230 11.66 20.90 -34.06
CA MET A 230 11.99 22.24 -33.52
C MET A 230 13.49 22.48 -33.52
#